data_AF-A0A6C0H5N8-F1
#
_entry.id   AF-A0A6C0H5N8-F1
#
_cell.length_a   1.000
_cell.length_b   1.000
_cell.length_c   1.000
_cell.angle_alpha   90.00
_cell.angle_beta   90.00
_cell.angle_gamma   90.00
#
_symmetry.space_group_name_H-M   'P 1'
#
loop_
_entity.id
_entity.type
_entity.pdbx_description
1 polymer ?
#
loop_
_entity_poly.entity_id
_entity_poly.type
_entity_poly.pdbx_seq_one_letter_code
_entity_poly.pdbx_strand_id
1 'polypeptide(L)'
;MGRVEQMICIQEYILNKYNEMTDYYLGINLDTYFYILEENIDKCIKKSDLIVKIDDYNELKNILIEINILSALKLNRTNIKEIQNIGLELFKKKNNDYGDAFAKYGIIGIIIRMVDKINRILSLYKNECKCVEESMNDTLLDLHNYSAMGLMLILLNKKI
;
A
#
# COMPACT_ATOMS: atom_id res chain seq x y z
N MET A 1 -17.91 5.91 -12.48
CA MET A 1 -16.60 5.29 -12.81
C MET A 1 -16.55 3.96 -12.11
N GLY A 2 -16.25 2.86 -12.81
CA GLY A 2 -16.09 1.56 -12.18
C GLY A 2 -14.81 1.49 -11.35
N ARG A 3 -14.66 0.44 -10.55
CA ARG A 3 -13.49 0.27 -9.66
C ARG A 3 -12.17 0.13 -10.39
N VAL A 4 -12.18 -0.51 -11.55
CA VAL A 4 -10.99 -0.70 -12.37
C VAL A 4 -10.53 0.65 -12.92
N GLU A 5 -11.45 1.46 -13.44
CA GLU A 5 -11.15 2.81 -13.91
C GLU A 5 -10.68 3.70 -12.76
N GLN A 6 -11.30 3.59 -11.57
CA GLN A 6 -10.82 4.27 -10.36
C GLN A 6 -9.39 3.87 -10.00
N MET A 7 -9.05 2.59 -10.09
CA MET A 7 -7.68 2.13 -9.84
C MET A 7 -6.69 2.73 -10.83
N ILE A 8 -7.03 2.76 -12.12
CA ILE A 8 -6.18 3.36 -13.15
C ILE A 8 -5.89 4.83 -12.85
N CYS A 9 -6.93 5.63 -12.54
CA CYS A 9 -6.73 7.04 -12.19
C CYS A 9 -5.85 7.23 -10.94
N ILE A 10 -5.99 6.35 -9.94
CA ILE A 10 -5.12 6.39 -8.75
C ILE A 10 -3.68 6.01 -9.10
N GLN A 11 -3.46 5.01 -9.96
CA GLN A 11 -2.12 4.63 -10.41
C GLN A 11 -1.45 5.77 -11.19
N GLU A 12 -2.18 6.49 -12.05
CA GLU A 12 -1.67 7.68 -12.72
C GLU A 12 -1.30 8.79 -11.74
N TYR A 13 -2.15 9.04 -10.73
CA TYR A 13 -1.87 10.01 -9.67
C TYR A 13 -0.60 9.65 -8.88
N ILE A 14 -0.46 8.38 -8.49
CA ILE A 14 0.72 7.85 -7.80
C ILE A 14 1.97 7.96 -8.69
N LEU A 15 1.87 7.65 -9.97
CA LEU A 15 3.01 7.72 -10.90
C LEU A 15 3.59 9.13 -10.97
N ASN A 16 2.73 10.15 -10.98
CA ASN A 16 3.19 11.55 -10.94
C ASN A 16 3.96 11.85 -9.64
N LYS A 17 3.46 11.36 -8.50
CA LYS A 17 4.13 11.51 -7.19
C LYS A 17 5.42 10.71 -7.06
N TYR A 18 5.46 9.52 -7.64
CA TYR A 18 6.67 8.72 -7.73
C TYR A 18 7.79 9.51 -8.41
N ASN A 19 7.53 10.13 -9.56
CA ASN A 19 8.54 10.91 -10.27
C ASN A 19 9.04 12.13 -9.47
N GLU A 20 8.23 12.68 -8.56
CA GLU A 20 8.65 13.77 -7.66
C GLU A 20 9.51 13.27 -6.47
N MET A 21 9.34 12.01 -6.05
CA MET A 21 9.84 11.49 -4.76
C MET A 21 10.95 10.44 -4.89
N THR A 22 11.14 9.83 -6.05
CA THR A 22 11.98 8.63 -6.24
C THR A 22 13.45 8.83 -5.85
N ASP A 23 14.01 10.01 -6.11
CA ASP A 23 15.40 10.33 -5.79
C ASP A 23 15.70 10.25 -4.28
N TYR A 24 14.71 10.55 -3.45
CA TYR A 24 14.84 10.47 -1.98
C TYR A 24 14.93 9.01 -1.51
N TYR A 25 14.13 8.11 -2.09
CA TYR A 25 13.97 6.73 -1.61
C TYR A 25 14.92 5.72 -2.27
N LEU A 26 15.50 6.02 -3.43
CA LEU A 26 16.46 5.13 -4.11
C LEU A 26 17.73 4.84 -3.28
N GLY A 27 18.15 5.79 -2.44
CA GLY A 27 19.39 5.70 -1.65
C GLY A 27 19.24 5.03 -0.28
N ILE A 28 18.03 4.66 0.15
CA ILE A 28 17.83 4.18 1.52
C ILE A 28 18.19 2.68 1.65
N ASN A 29 18.93 2.36 2.72
CA ASN A 29 19.23 0.98 3.06
C ASN A 29 17.96 0.23 3.54
N LEU A 30 18.07 -1.10 3.69
CA LEU A 30 16.93 -1.96 3.98
C LEU A 30 16.40 -1.78 5.42
N ASP A 31 17.25 -1.45 6.39
CA ASP A 31 16.83 -1.19 7.77
C ASP A 31 16.02 0.11 7.87
N THR A 32 16.51 1.17 7.22
CA THR A 32 15.82 2.46 7.11
C THR A 32 14.47 2.31 6.40
N TYR A 33 14.40 1.46 5.38
CA TYR A 33 13.16 1.13 4.70
C TYR A 33 12.10 0.55 5.66
N PHE A 34 12.47 -0.46 6.44
CA PHE A 34 11.53 -1.10 7.38
C PHE A 34 11.13 -0.15 8.50
N TYR A 35 12.07 0.64 9.01
CA TYR A 35 11.78 1.67 10.00
C TYR A 35 10.74 2.67 9.49
N ILE A 36 10.90 3.18 8.25
CA ILE A 36 9.94 4.12 7.65
C ILE A 36 8.56 3.48 7.48
N LEU A 37 8.50 2.21 7.05
CA LEU A 37 7.22 1.50 6.94
C LEU A 37 6.53 1.34 8.31
N GLU A 38 7.28 0.93 9.34
CA GLU A 38 6.78 0.81 10.71
C GLU A 38 6.29 2.16 11.25
N GLU A 39 7.07 3.23 11.08
CA GLU A 39 6.70 4.56 11.55
C GLU A 39 5.42 5.07 10.87
N ASN A 40 5.29 4.87 9.56
CA ASN A 40 4.13 5.31 8.80
C ASN A 40 2.86 4.54 9.13
N ILE A 41 2.97 3.24 9.46
CA ILE A 41 1.81 2.48 9.93
C ILE A 41 1.45 2.82 11.38
N ASP A 42 2.42 3.08 12.24
CA ASP A 42 2.20 3.54 13.61
C ASP A 42 1.55 4.93 13.66
N LYS A 43 1.88 5.84 12.72
CA LYS A 43 1.15 7.10 12.55
C LYS A 43 -0.34 6.89 12.26
N CYS A 44 -0.69 5.81 11.54
CA CYS A 44 -2.07 5.46 11.29
C CYS A 44 -2.78 4.87 12.53
N ILE A 45 -2.05 4.40 13.55
CA ILE A 45 -2.58 3.53 14.62
C ILE A 45 -2.09 3.94 16.00
N LYS A 46 -3.01 4.32 16.90
CA LYS A 46 -2.64 4.40 18.32
C LYS A 46 -2.71 3.03 19.00
N LYS A 47 -1.55 2.58 19.48
CA LYS A 47 -1.28 1.28 20.13
C LYS A 47 -2.22 0.92 21.29
N SER A 48 -2.95 1.88 21.87
CA SER A 48 -3.83 1.62 23.01
C SER A 48 -5.18 1.00 22.64
N ASP A 49 -5.76 1.26 21.45
CA ASP A 49 -7.14 0.84 21.15
C ASP A 49 -7.47 0.63 19.65
N LEU A 50 -6.49 0.56 18.73
CA LEU A 50 -6.76 0.52 17.27
C LEU A 50 -7.66 1.69 16.77
N ILE A 51 -7.71 2.79 17.53
CA ILE A 51 -8.37 4.02 17.10
C ILE A 51 -7.44 4.68 16.06
N VAL A 52 -7.85 4.62 14.79
CA VAL A 52 -7.23 5.39 13.71
C VAL A 52 -7.46 6.86 14.01
N LYS A 53 -6.43 7.57 14.51
CA LYS A 53 -6.46 9.02 14.69
C LYS A 53 -5.87 9.67 13.46
N ILE A 54 -6.68 9.78 12.43
CA ILE A 54 -6.32 10.57 11.26
C ILE A 54 -7.34 11.68 11.20
N ASP A 55 -7.04 12.72 11.96
CA ASP A 55 -7.85 13.94 11.96
C ASP A 55 -7.55 14.78 10.69
N ASP A 56 -6.47 14.47 9.96
CA ASP A 56 -6.08 15.11 8.70
C ASP A 56 -5.98 14.12 7.52
N TYR A 57 -6.92 14.23 6.59
CA TYR A 57 -6.93 13.46 5.34
C TYR A 57 -5.68 13.68 4.47
N ASN A 58 -5.00 14.83 4.60
CA ASN A 58 -3.77 15.08 3.85
C ASN A 58 -2.60 14.26 4.38
N GLU A 59 -2.49 14.10 5.70
CA GLU A 59 -1.45 13.29 6.32
C GLU A 59 -1.60 11.83 5.89
N LEU A 60 -2.80 11.28 5.97
CA LEU A 60 -3.06 9.90 5.52
C LEU A 60 -2.81 9.70 4.04
N LYS A 61 -3.22 10.66 3.20
CA LYS A 61 -2.92 10.62 1.78
C LYS A 61 -1.41 10.53 1.52
N ASN A 62 -0.61 11.31 2.24
CA ASN A 62 0.85 11.28 2.10
C ASN A 62 1.43 9.93 2.55
N ILE A 63 0.97 9.40 3.69
CA ILE A 63 1.39 8.08 4.20
C ILE A 63 1.08 6.98 3.18
N LEU A 64 -0.12 6.97 2.59
CA LEU A 64 -0.50 5.96 1.59
C LEU A 64 0.34 6.06 0.32
N ILE A 65 0.66 7.27 -0.14
CA ILE A 65 1.56 7.48 -1.29
C ILE A 65 2.94 6.94 -0.97
N GLU A 66 3.49 7.28 0.20
CA GLU A 66 4.82 6.85 0.61
C GLU A 66 4.92 5.32 0.72
N ILE A 67 3.98 4.66 1.40
CA ILE A 67 3.95 3.20 1.49
C ILE A 67 3.81 2.56 0.11
N ASN A 68 2.99 3.12 -0.79
CA ASN A 68 2.84 2.59 -2.14
C ASN A 68 4.16 2.65 -2.94
N ILE A 69 4.87 3.78 -2.89
CA ILE A 69 6.15 4.00 -3.57
C ILE A 69 7.23 3.10 -2.98
N LEU A 70 7.34 3.06 -1.65
CA LEU A 70 8.26 2.20 -0.93
C LEU A 70 8.06 0.72 -1.29
N SER A 71 6.82 0.26 -1.33
CA SER A 71 6.49 -1.11 -1.72
C SER A 71 6.94 -1.41 -3.16
N ALA A 72 6.73 -0.47 -4.08
CA ALA A 72 7.15 -0.61 -5.47
C ALA A 72 8.68 -0.66 -5.62
N LEU A 73 9.42 0.21 -4.92
CA LEU A 73 10.87 0.28 -4.99
C LEU A 73 11.58 -0.98 -4.48
N LYS A 74 10.94 -1.77 -3.61
CA LYS A 74 11.51 -3.03 -3.09
C LYS A 74 11.08 -4.26 -3.86
N LEU A 75 10.17 -4.14 -4.83
CA LEU A 75 9.97 -5.20 -5.79
C LEU A 75 11.17 -5.22 -6.74
N ASN A 76 11.78 -6.40 -6.94
CA ASN A 76 12.89 -6.62 -7.88
C ASN A 76 12.41 -6.51 -9.35
N ARG A 77 11.95 -5.33 -9.75
CA ARG A 77 11.37 -5.03 -11.07
C ARG A 77 11.92 -3.72 -11.61
N THR A 78 11.99 -3.64 -12.93
CA THR A 78 12.71 -2.57 -13.65
C THR A 78 11.98 -1.22 -13.68
N ASN A 79 10.66 -1.18 -13.51
CA ASN A 79 9.87 0.07 -13.63
C ASN A 79 8.55 0.01 -12.84
N ILE A 80 8.18 1.12 -12.19
CA ILE A 80 6.89 1.29 -11.51
C ILE A 80 5.68 1.00 -12.41
N LYS A 81 5.73 1.32 -13.71
CA LYS A 81 4.61 1.02 -14.63
C LYS A 81 4.35 -0.48 -14.76
N GLU A 82 5.41 -1.30 -14.75
CA GLU A 82 5.27 -2.76 -14.78
C GLU A 82 4.63 -3.25 -13.48
N ILE A 83 5.06 -2.73 -12.34
CA ILE A 83 4.49 -3.03 -11.02
C ILE A 83 3.01 -2.64 -10.97
N GLN A 84 2.65 -1.44 -11.44
CA GLN A 84 1.27 -0.97 -11.49
C GLN A 84 0.41 -1.85 -12.39
N ASN A 85 0.91 -2.30 -13.54
CA ASN A 85 0.18 -3.22 -14.40
C ASN A 85 -0.07 -4.58 -13.72
N ILE A 86 0.96 -5.15 -13.08
CA ILE A 86 0.81 -6.42 -12.33
C ILE A 86 -0.19 -6.23 -11.18
N GLY A 87 -0.08 -5.13 -10.44
CA GLY A 87 -1.00 -4.77 -9.36
C GLY A 87 -2.44 -4.59 -9.86
N LEU A 88 -2.63 -3.97 -11.02
CA LEU A 88 -3.93 -3.76 -11.65
C LEU A 88 -4.58 -5.09 -12.06
N GLU A 89 -3.82 -6.01 -12.66
CA GLU A 89 -4.33 -7.34 -13.01
C GLU A 89 -4.71 -8.15 -11.76
N LEU A 90 -3.89 -8.08 -10.71
CA LEU A 90 -4.23 -8.69 -9.43
C LEU A 90 -5.49 -8.08 -8.82
N PHE A 91 -5.62 -6.76 -8.87
CA PHE A 91 -6.81 -6.04 -8.41
C PHE A 91 -8.05 -6.45 -9.19
N LYS A 92 -7.99 -6.49 -10.53
CA LYS A 92 -9.10 -6.95 -11.39
C LYS A 92 -9.55 -8.35 -11.01
N LYS A 93 -8.61 -9.29 -10.85
CA LYS A 93 -8.90 -10.66 -10.43
C LYS A 93 -9.60 -10.70 -9.07
N LYS A 94 -9.01 -10.09 -8.03
CA LYS A 94 -9.60 -10.07 -6.68
C LYS A 94 -10.95 -9.35 -6.65
N ASN A 95 -11.12 -8.27 -7.41
CA ASN A 95 -12.38 -7.53 -7.49
C ASN A 95 -13.46 -8.31 -8.25
N ASN A 96 -13.09 -9.16 -9.21
CA ASN A 96 -14.02 -10.11 -9.84
C ASN A 96 -14.47 -11.19 -8.86
N ASP A 97 -13.55 -11.72 -8.05
CA ASP A 97 -13.83 -12.82 -7.11
C ASP A 97 -14.64 -12.35 -5.88
N TYR A 98 -14.39 -11.14 -5.38
CA TYR A 98 -14.94 -10.65 -4.10
C TYR A 98 -15.74 -9.35 -4.22
N GLY A 99 -15.84 -8.75 -5.41
CA GLY A 99 -16.48 -7.44 -5.59
C GLY A 99 -15.85 -6.34 -4.75
N ASP A 100 -16.68 -5.39 -4.33
CA ASP A 100 -16.31 -4.22 -3.51
C ASP A 100 -16.02 -4.56 -2.03
N ALA A 101 -15.71 -5.82 -1.70
CA ALA A 101 -15.49 -6.26 -0.32
C ALA A 101 -14.41 -5.44 0.43
N PHE A 102 -13.43 -4.89 -0.29
CA PHE A 102 -12.40 -4.04 0.29
C PHE A 102 -12.93 -2.72 0.86
N ALA A 103 -14.00 -2.18 0.28
CA ALA A 103 -14.59 -0.91 0.69
C ALA A 103 -15.52 -1.05 1.90
N LYS A 104 -15.86 -2.28 2.31
CA LYS A 104 -16.86 -2.59 3.35
C LYS A 104 -16.62 -1.86 4.67
N TYR A 105 -15.37 -1.79 5.10
CA TYR A 105 -14.98 -1.13 6.36
C TYR A 105 -14.24 0.19 6.12
N GLY A 106 -14.42 0.76 4.92
CA GLY A 106 -13.76 2.00 4.52
C GLY A 106 -12.25 1.94 4.65
N ILE A 107 -11.65 3.09 4.98
CA ILE A 107 -10.20 3.24 5.10
C ILE A 107 -9.61 2.44 6.27
N ILE A 108 -10.38 2.24 7.35
CA ILE A 108 -9.96 1.46 8.51
C ILE A 108 -9.69 0.00 8.09
N GLY A 109 -10.58 -0.58 7.28
CA GLY A 109 -10.40 -1.94 6.77
C GLY A 109 -9.20 -2.12 5.83
N ILE A 110 -8.75 -1.03 5.20
CA ILE A 110 -7.52 -1.01 4.39
C ILE A 110 -6.30 -0.93 5.29
N ILE A 111 -6.29 -0.01 6.27
CA ILE A 111 -5.18 0.14 7.22
C ILE A 111 -4.91 -1.18 7.95
N ILE A 112 -5.94 -1.87 8.44
CA ILE A 112 -5.77 -3.18 9.11
C ILE A 112 -5.07 -4.18 8.19
N ARG A 113 -5.46 -4.28 6.91
CA ARG A 113 -4.82 -5.18 5.95
C ARG A 113 -3.38 -4.78 5.65
N MET A 114 -3.09 -3.47 5.62
CA MET A 114 -1.72 -2.98 5.46
C MET A 114 -0.83 -3.35 6.65
N VAL A 115 -1.35 -3.25 7.88
CA VAL A 115 -0.65 -3.72 9.10
C VAL A 115 -0.28 -5.18 8.99
N ASP A 116 -1.23 -6.03 8.60
CA ASP A 116 -0.98 -7.47 8.43
C ASP A 116 0.16 -7.73 7.44
N LYS A 117 0.18 -6.99 6.32
CA LYS A 117 1.22 -7.11 5.29
C LYS A 117 2.57 -6.57 5.74
N ILE A 118 2.62 -5.46 6.47
CA ILE A 118 3.87 -4.91 7.04
C ILE A 118 4.44 -5.88 8.08
N ASN A 119 3.62 -6.38 9.01
CA ASN A 119 4.04 -7.38 10.00
C ASN A 119 4.60 -8.65 9.31
N ARG A 120 3.99 -9.07 8.22
CA ARG A 120 4.48 -10.20 7.41
C ARG A 120 5.83 -9.89 6.76
N ILE A 121 6.00 -8.72 6.15
CA ILE A 121 7.28 -8.28 5.57
C ILE A 121 8.39 -8.32 6.63
N LEU A 122 8.12 -7.78 7.82
CA LEU A 122 9.08 -7.76 8.94
C LEU A 122 9.42 -9.16 9.42
N SER A 123 8.43 -10.05 9.50
CA SER A 123 8.65 -11.46 9.85
C SER A 123 9.50 -12.18 8.81
N LEU A 124 9.25 -11.96 7.52
CA LEU A 124 10.03 -12.54 6.41
C LEU A 124 11.45 -11.98 6.35
N TYR A 125 11.65 -10.74 6.78
CA TYR A 125 12.98 -10.13 6.87
C TYR A 125 13.78 -10.68 8.06
N LYS A 126 13.16 -10.78 9.24
CA LYS A 126 13.82 -11.25 10.47
C LYS A 126 14.05 -12.76 10.49
N ASN A 127 13.20 -13.53 9.82
CA ASN A 127 13.28 -14.98 9.76
C ASN A 127 13.56 -15.42 8.32
N GLU A 128 14.65 -16.16 8.08
CA GLU A 128 14.88 -16.93 6.84
C GLU A 128 13.91 -18.13 6.72
N CYS A 129 12.62 -17.94 7.04
CA CYS A 129 11.63 -19.00 7.06
C CYS A 129 11.38 -19.50 5.64
N LYS A 130 11.97 -20.65 5.30
CA LYS A 130 11.83 -21.38 4.03
C LYS A 130 10.46 -22.07 3.84
N CYS A 131 9.50 -21.86 4.74
CA CYS A 131 8.22 -22.57 4.77
C CYS A 131 7.02 -21.61 4.78
N VAL A 132 6.96 -20.65 3.85
CA VAL A 132 5.82 -19.73 3.78
C VAL A 132 5.21 -19.74 2.38
N GLU A 133 3.88 -19.87 2.33
CA GLU A 133 3.10 -19.98 1.10
C GLU A 133 3.06 -18.69 0.25
N GLU A 134 3.30 -17.53 0.87
CA GLU A 134 3.27 -16.21 0.21
C GLU A 134 4.66 -15.55 0.30
N SER A 135 5.24 -15.17 -0.85
CA SER A 135 6.60 -14.64 -0.92
C SER A 135 6.68 -13.18 -0.46
N MET A 136 7.91 -12.68 -0.25
CA MET A 136 8.16 -11.25 0.01
C MET A 136 7.58 -10.37 -1.11
N ASN A 137 7.76 -10.79 -2.37
CA ASN A 137 7.25 -10.04 -3.53
C ASN A 137 5.73 -9.99 -3.56
N ASP A 138 5.05 -11.10 -3.25
CA ASP A 138 3.58 -11.14 -3.19
C ASP A 138 3.06 -10.20 -2.08
N THR A 139 3.73 -10.21 -0.93
CA THR A 139 3.37 -9.38 0.21
C THR A 139 3.58 -7.88 -0.10
N LEU A 140 4.68 -7.53 -0.76
CA LEU A 140 4.96 -6.17 -1.22
C LEU A 140 3.96 -5.69 -2.27
N LEU A 141 3.56 -6.57 -3.20
CA LEU A 141 2.54 -6.27 -4.21
C LEU A 141 1.16 -6.05 -3.58
N ASP A 142 0.79 -6.85 -2.59
CA ASP A 142 -0.43 -6.66 -1.82
C ASP A 142 -0.40 -5.33 -1.07
N LEU A 143 0.71 -4.98 -0.42
CA LEU A 143 0.86 -3.70 0.28
C LEU A 143 0.77 -2.51 -0.69
N HIS A 144 1.42 -2.61 -1.86
CA HIS A 144 1.29 -1.63 -2.94
C HIS A 144 -0.18 -1.41 -3.33
N ASN A 145 -0.93 -2.51 -3.58
CA ASN A 145 -2.33 -2.43 -3.96
C ASN A 145 -3.23 -1.90 -2.85
N TYR A 146 -3.06 -2.32 -1.59
CA TYR A 146 -3.87 -1.81 -0.48
C TYR A 146 -3.71 -0.31 -0.29
N SER A 147 -2.48 0.21 -0.41
CA SER A 147 -2.23 1.66 -0.34
C SER A 147 -2.95 2.42 -1.47
N ALA A 148 -2.93 1.89 -2.69
CA ALA A 148 -3.67 2.47 -3.82
C ALA A 148 -5.19 2.41 -3.60
N MET A 149 -5.71 1.31 -3.04
CA MET A 149 -7.12 1.18 -2.68
C MET A 149 -7.52 2.17 -1.58
N GLY A 150 -6.64 2.43 -0.60
CA GLY A 150 -6.86 3.47 0.41
C GLY A 150 -6.98 4.85 -0.22
N LEU A 151 -6.07 5.20 -1.13
CA LEU A 151 -6.12 6.46 -1.89
C LEU A 151 -7.39 6.55 -2.74
N MET A 152 -7.83 5.45 -3.34
CA MET A 152 -9.10 5.38 -4.06
C MET A 152 -10.28 5.75 -3.17
N LEU A 153 -10.35 5.19 -1.95
CA LEU A 153 -11.43 5.48 -1.01
C LEU A 153 -11.42 6.95 -0.57
N ILE A 154 -10.25 7.56 -0.39
CA ILE A 154 -10.15 8.94 0.10
C ILE A 154 -10.36 9.98 -1.00
N LEU A 155 -9.78 9.77 -2.19
CA LEU A 155 -9.75 10.78 -3.25
C LEU A 155 -10.97 10.74 -4.16
N LEU A 156 -11.55 9.56 -4.38
CA LEU A 156 -12.59 9.35 -5.39
C LEU A 156 -13.98 9.08 -4.79
N ASN A 157 -14.05 8.52 -3.59
CA ASN A 157 -15.33 8.40 -2.89
C ASN A 157 -15.57 9.65 -2.03
N LYS A 158 -16.06 10.73 -2.66
CA LYS A 158 -16.59 11.90 -1.94
C LYS A 158 -17.90 11.54 -1.23
N LYS A 159 -17.76 10.91 -0.06
CA LYS A 159 -18.72 10.92 1.04
C LYS A 159 -17.93 10.95 2.35
N ILE A 160 -17.31 12.09 2.60
CA ILE A 160 -16.90 12.50 3.94
C ILE A 160 -17.56 13.86 4.15
#